data_AF-A0A2S7XUB3-F1
#
_entry.id   AF-A0A2S7XUB3-F1
#
_cell.length_a   1.000
_cell.length_b   1.000
_cell.length_c   1.000
_cell.angle_alpha   90.00
_cell.angle_beta   90.00
_cell.angle_gamma   90.00
#
_symmetry.space_group_name_H-M   'P 1'
#
loop_
_entity.id
_entity.type
_entity.pdbx_description
1 polymer ?
#
loop_
_entity_poly.entity_id
_entity_poly.type
_entity_poly.pdbx_seq_one_letter_code
_entity_poly.pdbx_strand_id
1 'polypeptide(L)'
;MHAKQQFDHLTTLLNFSIPLYIFVLSVILLSIAQSITKPLNQLIIAMTELSKGEGNLSQRLRITGRHELAQMAQVFNNFTQSIQHLIGQMHHHSSHAVSALFIWKLIQKKRSNMSGKPPIKWRQSLLPASR
;
A
#
# COMPACT_ATOMS: atom_id res chain seq x y z
N MET A 1 66.57 26.65 -23.50
CA MET A 1 65.20 26.62 -24.06
C MET A 1 64.45 25.31 -23.76
N HIS A 2 65.10 24.14 -23.80
CA HIS A 2 64.45 22.84 -23.51
C HIS A 2 63.83 22.70 -22.11
N ALA A 3 64.46 23.24 -21.06
CA ALA A 3 63.93 23.14 -19.69
C ALA A 3 62.59 23.88 -19.48
N LYS A 4 62.34 24.96 -20.24
CA LYS A 4 61.08 25.73 -20.15
C LYS A 4 59.92 24.96 -20.77
N GLN A 5 60.15 24.34 -21.94
CA GLN A 5 59.15 23.51 -22.60
C GLN A 5 58.74 22.29 -21.76
N GLN A 6 59.69 21.69 -21.03
CA GLN A 6 59.38 20.60 -20.10
C GLN A 6 58.45 21.06 -18.96
N PHE A 7 58.63 22.28 -18.45
CA PHE A 7 57.78 22.86 -17.41
C PHE A 7 56.37 23.22 -17.93
N ASP A 8 56.28 23.75 -19.14
CA ASP A 8 55.01 24.10 -19.78
C ASP A 8 54.14 22.85 -20.07
N HIS A 9 54.76 21.72 -20.43
CA HIS A 9 54.04 20.45 -20.59
C HIS A 9 53.51 19.89 -19.25
N LEU A 10 54.27 20.00 -18.16
CA LEU A 10 53.81 19.53 -16.85
C LEU A 10 52.64 20.36 -16.32
N THR A 11 52.68 21.68 -16.49
CA THR A 11 51.61 22.58 -16.05
C THR A 11 50.34 22.42 -16.87
N THR A 12 50.44 22.21 -18.18
CA THR A 12 49.28 21.92 -19.03
C THR A 12 48.62 20.60 -18.64
N LEU A 13 49.39 19.53 -18.38
CA LEU A 13 48.84 18.25 -17.92
C LEU A 13 48.07 18.38 -16.59
N LEU A 14 48.64 19.11 -15.62
CA LEU A 14 47.99 19.35 -14.33
C LEU A 14 46.67 20.12 -14.51
N ASN A 15 46.66 21.17 -15.34
CA ASN A 15 45.47 21.97 -15.59
C ASN A 15 44.31 21.19 -16.21
N PHE A 16 44.57 20.12 -16.99
CA PHE A 16 43.51 19.26 -17.53
C PHE A 16 43.05 18.18 -16.54
N SER A 17 43.95 17.68 -15.70
CA SER A 17 43.61 16.60 -14.74
C SER A 17 42.66 17.04 -13.63
N ILE A 18 42.79 18.27 -13.12
CA ILE A 18 41.97 18.81 -12.03
C ILE A 18 40.48 18.90 -12.42
N PRO A 19 40.09 19.57 -13.52
CA PRO A 19 38.69 19.64 -13.92
C PRO A 19 38.13 18.27 -14.31
N LEU A 20 38.95 17.39 -14.90
CA LEU A 20 38.53 16.02 -15.18
C LEU A 20 38.20 15.26 -13.89
N TYR A 21 39.02 15.38 -12.85
CA TYR A 21 38.76 14.76 -11.56
C TYR A 21 37.48 15.30 -10.91
N ILE A 22 37.31 16.62 -10.90
CA ILE A 22 36.09 17.27 -10.38
C ILE A 22 34.85 16.81 -11.15
N PHE A 23 34.94 16.70 -12.47
CA PHE A 23 33.86 16.24 -13.33
C PHE A 23 33.45 14.80 -12.99
N VAL A 24 34.42 13.89 -12.93
CA VAL A 24 34.19 12.48 -12.56
C VAL A 24 33.57 12.38 -11.17
N LEU A 25 34.10 13.12 -10.19
CA LEU A 25 33.60 13.10 -8.82
C LEU A 25 32.17 13.64 -8.74
N SER A 26 31.85 14.68 -9.50
CA SER A 26 30.49 15.23 -9.61
C SER A 26 29.50 14.22 -10.18
N VAL A 27 29.89 13.52 -11.26
CA VAL A 27 29.06 12.46 -11.87
C VAL A 27 28.81 11.32 -10.89
N ILE A 28 29.83 10.89 -10.14
CA ILE A 28 29.69 9.83 -9.12
C ILE A 28 28.73 10.26 -8.01
N LEU A 29 28.88 11.47 -7.46
CA LEU A 29 28.00 11.98 -6.40
C LEU A 29 26.54 12.07 -6.87
N LEU A 30 26.32 12.58 -8.08
CA LEU A 30 24.97 12.64 -8.67
C LEU A 30 24.39 11.23 -8.87
N SER A 31 25.20 10.28 -9.32
CA SER A 31 24.79 8.89 -9.49
C SER A 31 24.39 8.26 -8.15
N ILE A 32 25.15 8.48 -7.08
CA ILE A 32 24.81 7.99 -5.73
C ILE A 32 23.51 8.62 -5.23
N ALA A 33 23.35 9.94 -5.37
CA ALA A 33 22.15 10.64 -4.93
C ALA A 33 20.88 10.10 -5.63
N GLN A 34 20.98 9.78 -6.93
CA GLN A 34 19.85 9.26 -7.72
C GLN A 34 19.59 7.77 -7.48
N SER A 35 20.63 6.95 -7.32
CA SER A 35 20.51 5.48 -7.20
C SER A 35 20.28 4.99 -5.76
N ILE A 36 20.72 5.75 -4.75
CA ILE A 36 20.68 5.35 -3.35
C ILE A 36 19.84 6.32 -2.52
N THR A 37 20.24 7.59 -2.45
CA THR A 37 19.65 8.55 -1.50
C THR A 37 18.18 8.82 -1.77
N LYS A 38 17.81 9.05 -3.05
CA LYS A 38 16.43 9.31 -3.46
C LYS A 38 15.48 8.14 -3.15
N PRO A 39 15.75 6.88 -3.59
CA PRO A 39 14.87 5.76 -3.26
C PRO A 39 14.84 5.42 -1.76
N LEU A 40 15.96 5.60 -1.04
CA LEU A 40 15.97 5.41 0.43
C LEU A 40 15.03 6.40 1.13
N ASN A 41 15.08 7.68 0.75
CA ASN A 41 14.21 8.70 1.34
C ASN A 41 12.73 8.42 1.04
N GLN A 42 12.41 7.97 -0.18
CA GLN A 42 11.05 7.55 -0.52
C GLN A 42 10.55 6.40 0.35
N LEU A 43 11.41 5.42 0.64
CA LEU A 43 11.07 4.30 1.52
C LEU A 43 10.83 4.75 2.97
N ILE A 44 11.65 5.67 3.49
CA ILE A 44 11.47 6.25 4.84
C ILE A 44 10.14 7.00 4.92
N ILE A 45 9.82 7.82 3.92
CA ILE A 45 8.56 8.58 3.87
C ILE A 45 7.38 7.61 3.85
N ALA A 46 7.39 6.63 2.95
CA ALA A 46 6.31 5.65 2.83
C ALA A 46 6.11 4.84 4.12
N MET A 47 7.20 4.43 4.79
CA MET A 47 7.10 3.75 6.08
C MET A 47 6.57 4.66 7.20
N THR A 48 6.95 5.94 7.19
CA THR A 48 6.48 6.91 8.20
C THR A 48 4.99 7.23 8.02
N GLU A 49 4.54 7.39 6.78
CA GLU A 49 3.11 7.58 6.49
C GLU A 49 2.30 6.33 6.87
N LEU A 50 2.83 5.15 6.55
CA LEU A 50 2.20 3.88 6.91
C LEU A 50 2.09 3.70 8.43
N SER A 51 3.15 4.02 9.18
CA SER A 51 3.15 3.88 10.65
C SER A 51 2.20 4.85 11.35
N LYS A 52 1.93 6.01 10.74
CA LYS A 52 0.92 6.98 11.21
C LYS A 52 -0.51 6.60 10.86
N GLY A 53 -0.71 5.59 10.00
CA GLY A 53 -2.03 5.19 9.49
C GLY A 53 -2.59 6.09 8.39
N GLU A 54 -1.81 7.07 7.92
CA GLU A 54 -2.17 8.00 6.82
C GLU A 54 -1.67 7.52 5.45
N GLY A 55 -0.85 6.46 5.42
CA GLY A 55 -0.26 5.94 4.19
C GLY A 55 -1.31 5.40 3.22
N ASN A 56 -1.29 5.91 1.98
CA ASN A 56 -2.06 5.33 0.89
C ASN A 56 -1.47 3.96 0.51
N LEU A 57 -2.03 2.90 1.09
CA LEU A 57 -1.63 1.51 0.88
C LEU A 57 -1.74 1.06 -0.60
N SER A 58 -2.44 1.82 -1.45
CA SER A 58 -2.53 1.53 -2.90
C SER A 58 -1.29 1.94 -3.66
N GLN A 59 -0.47 2.85 -3.10
CA GLN A 59 0.81 3.21 -3.70
C GLN A 59 1.85 2.14 -3.43
N ARG A 60 2.64 1.83 -4.48
CA ARG A 60 3.75 0.88 -4.40
C ARG A 60 5.05 1.64 -4.61
N LEU A 61 6.07 1.29 -3.83
CA LEU A 61 7.42 1.79 -4.05
C LEU A 61 7.94 1.24 -5.38
N ARG A 62 8.50 2.13 -6.20
CA ARG A 62 9.06 1.78 -7.50
C ARG A 62 10.31 0.92 -7.30
N ILE A 63 10.31 -0.27 -7.91
CA ILE A 63 11.45 -1.19 -7.85
C ILE A 63 12.46 -0.72 -8.91
N THR A 64 13.54 -0.07 -8.48
CA THR A 64 14.63 0.39 -9.36
C THR A 64 15.97 -0.13 -8.87
N GLY A 65 16.80 -0.61 -9.80
CA GLY A 65 18.10 -1.21 -9.52
C GLY A 65 18.02 -2.73 -9.29
N ARG A 66 19.18 -3.36 -9.08
CA ARG A 66 19.32 -4.81 -8.78
C ARG A 66 19.94 -5.07 -7.40
N HIS A 67 20.01 -4.04 -6.57
CA HIS A 67 20.67 -4.01 -5.27
C HIS A 67 19.65 -4.05 -4.12
N GLU A 68 20.14 -3.98 -2.90
CA GLU A 68 19.41 -4.17 -1.64
C GLU A 68 18.16 -3.27 -1.54
N LEU A 69 18.23 -2.03 -2.01
CA LEU A 69 17.10 -1.10 -2.01
C LEU A 69 15.91 -1.57 -2.86
N ALA A 70 16.17 -2.25 -3.98
CA ALA A 70 15.10 -2.83 -4.81
C ALA A 70 14.40 -3.98 -4.07
N GLN A 71 15.18 -4.80 -3.36
CA GLN A 71 14.64 -5.87 -2.52
C GLN A 71 13.84 -5.33 -1.34
N MET A 72 14.31 -4.27 -0.68
CA MET A 72 13.57 -3.58 0.38
C MET A 72 12.24 -3.02 -0.12
N ALA A 73 12.22 -2.38 -1.28
CA ALA A 73 10.99 -1.89 -1.91
C ALA A 73 10.00 -3.04 -2.19
N GLN A 74 10.50 -4.20 -2.64
CA GLN A 74 9.67 -5.38 -2.87
C GLN A 74 9.08 -5.93 -1.55
N VAL A 75 9.90 -6.05 -0.50
CA VAL A 75 9.45 -6.50 0.83
C VAL A 75 8.40 -5.54 1.40
N PHE A 76 8.62 -4.23 1.29
CA PHE A 76 7.65 -3.22 1.73
C PHE A 76 6.33 -3.35 0.96
N ASN A 77 6.38 -3.46 -0.37
CA ASN A 77 5.20 -3.65 -1.19
C ASN A 77 4.39 -4.89 -0.80
N ASN A 78 5.07 -6.00 -0.49
CA ASN A 78 4.41 -7.22 -0.02
C ASN A 78 3.77 -7.03 1.36
N PHE A 79 4.46 -6.34 2.27
CA PHE A 79 3.93 -6.02 3.59
C PHE A 79 2.65 -5.16 3.50
N THR A 80 2.68 -4.09 2.70
CA THR A 80 1.52 -3.24 2.42
C THR A 80 0.33 -4.04 1.88
N GLN A 81 0.59 -4.97 0.95
CA GLN A 81 -0.45 -5.85 0.40
C GLN A 81 -1.09 -6.74 1.46
N SER A 82 -0.29 -7.29 2.37
CA SER A 82 -0.81 -8.10 3.49
C SER A 82 -1.73 -7.27 4.39
N ILE A 83 -1.36 -6.01 4.69
CA ILE A 83 -2.23 -5.10 5.45
C ILE A 83 -3.55 -4.85 4.72
N GLN A 84 -3.50 -4.54 3.42
CA GLN A 84 -4.72 -4.34 2.62
C GLN A 84 -5.63 -5.57 2.63
N HIS A 85 -5.03 -6.76 2.53
CA HIS A 85 -5.78 -8.00 2.56
C HIS A 85 -6.46 -8.22 3.91
N LEU A 86 -5.75 -7.98 5.02
CA LEU A 86 -6.31 -8.08 6.37
C LEU A 86 -7.47 -7.10 6.58
N ILE A 87 -7.32 -5.85 6.13
CA ILE A 87 -8.39 -4.83 6.20
C ILE A 87 -9.60 -5.27 5.37
N GLY A 88 -9.37 -5.78 4.16
CA GLY A 88 -10.43 -6.31 3.28
C GLY A 88 -11.19 -7.48 3.91
N GLN A 89 -10.48 -8.41 4.54
CA GLN A 89 -11.10 -9.52 5.27
C GLN A 89 -11.98 -9.01 6.42
N MET A 90 -11.49 -8.09 7.25
CA MET A 90 -12.28 -7.51 8.36
C MET A 90 -13.59 -6.86 7.88
N HIS A 91 -13.54 -6.17 6.74
CA HIS A 91 -14.74 -5.59 6.13
C HIS A 91 -15.73 -6.68 5.67
N HIS A 92 -15.21 -7.76 5.09
CA HIS A 92 -16.03 -8.89 4.65
C HIS A 92 -16.74 -9.58 5.82
N HIS A 93 -16.07 -9.76 6.96
CA HIS A 93 -16.66 -10.32 8.19
C HIS A 93 -17.76 -9.42 8.78
N SER A 94 -17.58 -8.10 8.73
CA SER A 94 -18.58 -7.13 9.20
C SER A 94 -19.86 -7.14 8.34
N SER A 95 -19.75 -7.42 7.04
CA SER A 95 -20.90 -7.51 6.14
C SER A 95 -21.88 -8.66 6.51
N HIS A 96 -21.35 -9.78 7.03
CA HIS A 96 -22.17 -10.90 7.47
C HIS A 96 -22.97 -10.57 8.74
N ALA A 97 -22.39 -9.79 9.66
CA ALA A 97 -23.09 -9.32 10.84
C ALA A 97 -24.23 -8.33 10.49
N VAL A 98 -23.96 -7.39 9.57
CA VAL A 98 -24.96 -6.39 9.14
C VAL A 98 -26.10 -7.06 8.34
N SER A 99 -25.80 -8.01 7.47
CA SER A 99 -26.82 -8.75 6.72
C SER A 99 -27.69 -9.62 7.63
N ALA A 100 -27.11 -10.26 8.65
CA ALA A 100 -27.87 -11.00 9.66
C ALA A 100 -28.83 -10.07 10.44
N LEU A 101 -28.35 -8.89 10.88
CA LEU A 101 -29.20 -7.89 11.53
C LEU A 101 -30.34 -7.40 10.61
N PHE A 102 -30.05 -7.24 9.32
CA PHE A 102 -31.05 -6.84 8.33
C PHE A 102 -32.14 -7.91 8.16
N ILE A 103 -31.77 -9.18 8.02
CA ILE A 103 -32.70 -10.32 7.95
C ILE A 103 -33.55 -10.38 9.22
N TRP A 104 -32.93 -10.24 10.40
CA TRP A 104 -33.65 -10.26 11.67
C TRP A 104 -34.66 -9.12 11.78
N LYS A 105 -34.30 -7.92 11.30
CA LYS A 105 -35.18 -6.76 11.24
C LYS A 105 -36.36 -6.96 10.27
N LEU A 106 -36.15 -7.63 9.13
CA LEU A 106 -37.22 -8.00 8.20
C LEU A 106 -38.20 -9.01 8.82
N ILE A 107 -37.69 -10.02 9.53
CA ILE A 107 -38.52 -11.03 10.21
C ILE A 107 -39.35 -10.39 11.32
N GLN A 108 -38.78 -9.46 12.09
CA GLN A 108 -39.50 -8.73 13.14
C GLN A 108 -40.61 -7.83 12.59
N LYS A 109 -40.30 -7.03 11.57
CA LYS A 109 -41.28 -6.16 10.93
C LYS A 109 -42.46 -6.95 10.35
N LYS A 110 -42.19 -8.13 9.79
CA LYS A 110 -43.24 -9.03 9.30
C LYS A 110 -44.06 -9.63 10.45
N ARG A 111 -43.42 -9.97 11.57
CA ARG A 111 -44.07 -10.51 12.78
C ARG A 111 -44.97 -9.49 13.48
N SER A 112 -44.54 -8.24 13.62
CA SER A 112 -45.38 -7.18 14.23
C SER A 112 -46.62 -6.90 13.37
N ASN A 113 -46.48 -6.91 12.04
CA ASN A 113 -47.62 -6.74 11.12
C ASN A 113 -48.57 -7.95 11.12
N MET A 114 -48.13 -9.10 11.62
CA MET A 114 -48.96 -10.31 11.76
C MET A 114 -49.68 -10.40 13.09
N SER A 115 -49.28 -9.67 14.14
CA SER A 115 -49.97 -9.73 15.44
C SER A 115 -51.35 -9.06 15.43
N GLY A 116 -51.69 -8.29 14.39
CA GLY A 116 -53.02 -7.71 14.17
C GLY A 116 -53.97 -8.60 13.37
N LYS A 117 -53.51 -9.73 12.83
CA LYS A 117 -54.35 -10.70 12.12
C LYS A 117 -54.52 -11.92 13.00
N PRO A 118 -55.75 -12.34 13.34
CA PRO A 118 -55.95 -13.49 14.22
C PRO A 118 -55.29 -14.72 13.61
N PRO A 119 -54.76 -15.64 14.45
CA PRO A 119 -54.23 -16.90 13.95
C PRO A 119 -55.32 -17.59 13.14
N ILE A 120 -54.95 -18.02 11.95
CA ILE A 120 -55.82 -18.69 11.01
C ILE A 120 -56.60 -19.81 11.74
N LYS A 121 -57.89 -19.57 12.01
CA LYS A 121 -58.80 -20.51 12.69
C LYS A 121 -59.26 -21.57 11.69
N TRP A 122 -58.43 -22.56 11.39
CA TRP A 122 -58.85 -23.70 10.53
C TRP A 122 -59.09 -25.01 11.31
N ARG A 123 -59.31 -24.97 12.63
CA ARG A 123 -59.43 -26.20 13.44
C ARG A 123 -60.75 -26.39 14.21
N GLN A 124 -61.85 -25.84 13.69
CA GLN A 124 -63.20 -26.09 14.24
C GLN A 124 -64.28 -26.43 13.19
N SER A 125 -63.94 -26.56 11.89
CA SER A 125 -64.92 -26.87 10.84
C SER A 125 -64.91 -28.34 10.35
N LEU A 126 -64.32 -29.27 11.11
CA LEU A 126 -64.25 -30.69 10.76
C LEU A 126 -64.87 -31.61 11.83
N LEU A 127 -66.02 -31.21 12.37
CA LEU A 127 -66.88 -32.13 13.12
C LEU A 127 -68.30 -32.05 12.55
N PRO A 128 -68.67 -32.93 11.60
CA PRO A 128 -70.07 -33.19 11.35
C PRO A 128 -70.63 -33.88 12.59
N ALA A 129 -71.48 -33.17 13.33
CA ALA A 129 -72.36 -33.78 14.31
C ALA A 129 -73.44 -34.57 13.56
N SER A 130 -73.42 -35.90 13.62
CA SER A 130 -74.62 -36.70 13.35
C SER A 130 -74.47 -38.17 13.81
N ARG A 131 -75.32 -38.49 14.79
CA ARG A 131 -75.90 -39.79 15.18
C ARG A 131 -74.99 -40.89 15.72
#